data_AF-A0A5N5FHF4-F1
#
_entry.id   AF-A0A5N5FHF4-F1
#
_cell.length_a   1.000
_cell.length_b   1.000
_cell.length_c   1.000
_cell.angle_alpha   90.00
_cell.angle_beta   90.00
_cell.angle_gamma   90.00
#
_symmetry.space_group_name_H-M   'P 1'
#
loop_
_entity.id
_entity.type
_entity.pdbx_description
1 polymer ?
#
loop_
_entity_poly.entity_id
_entity_poly.type
_entity_poly.pdbx_seq_one_letter_code
_entity_poly.pdbx_strand_id
1 'polypeptide(L)'
;MAIHMIESMINSPRPMRTEATHVANAVLDGTHSVMLSGETAVGAYPEITVQTMAEISVAAEDSINYMQLLKTKMEAAPMPMSPLESLASSVVQMTNCIKAVMILVLMKGGSTAKLVARYTPSIPILSVVIPEITTLFECSCSNAAPARHGLVY
;
A
#
# COMPACT_ATOMS: atom_id res chain seq x y z
N MET A 1 -11.84 -3.04 1.57
CA MET A 1 -13.21 -2.92 2.12
C MET A 1 -13.70 -1.51 1.81
N ALA A 2 -14.92 -1.33 1.33
CA ALA A 2 -15.36 -0.03 0.81
C ALA A 2 -16.84 0.22 1.08
N ILE A 3 -17.21 0.38 2.35
CA ILE A 3 -18.51 0.91 2.77
C ILE A 3 -18.29 1.71 4.06
N HIS A 4 -18.73 2.97 4.06
CA HIS A 4 -18.91 3.88 5.22
C HIS A 4 -17.74 3.89 6.21
N MET A 5 -16.53 4.20 5.72
CA MET A 5 -15.37 4.29 6.61
C MET A 5 -15.42 5.54 7.48
N ILE A 6 -15.84 6.68 6.90
CA ILE A 6 -15.96 7.97 7.62
C ILE A 6 -17.19 8.76 7.13
N GLU A 7 -18.36 8.13 7.14
CA GLU A 7 -19.60 8.72 6.60
C GLU A 7 -20.04 9.99 7.35
N SER A 8 -19.79 10.07 8.65
CA SER A 8 -20.15 11.25 9.46
C SER A 8 -19.48 12.53 8.98
N MET A 9 -18.35 12.43 8.28
CA MET A 9 -17.62 13.59 7.76
C MET A 9 -18.29 14.26 6.55
N ILE A 10 -19.38 13.69 6.02
CA ILE A 10 -20.24 14.36 5.02
C ILE A 10 -20.82 15.66 5.61
N ASN A 11 -21.23 15.63 6.88
CA ASN A 11 -21.93 16.74 7.55
C ASN A 11 -21.11 17.38 8.69
N SER A 12 -20.03 16.74 9.14
CA SER A 12 -19.21 17.15 10.28
C SER A 12 -17.73 17.25 9.89
N PRO A 13 -16.96 18.22 10.39
CA PRO A 13 -15.52 18.30 10.14
C PRO A 13 -14.71 17.27 10.94
N ARG A 14 -15.33 16.47 11.82
CA ARG A 14 -14.67 15.44 12.63
C ARG A 14 -15.38 14.10 12.53
N PRO A 15 -14.62 12.99 12.40
CA PRO A 15 -15.17 11.64 12.37
C PRO A 15 -15.66 11.20 13.74
N MET A 16 -16.55 10.21 13.76
CA MET A 16 -16.88 9.52 15.01
C MET A 16 -15.71 8.62 15.45
N ARG A 17 -15.58 8.41 16.76
CA ARG A 17 -14.53 7.52 17.32
C ARG A 17 -14.60 6.10 16.72
N THR A 18 -15.81 5.61 16.46
CA THR A 18 -16.05 4.29 15.86
C THR A 18 -15.53 4.22 14.42
N GLU A 19 -15.76 5.26 13.62
CA GLU A 19 -15.28 5.37 12.24
C GLU A 19 -13.75 5.41 12.17
N ALA A 20 -13.13 6.25 12.99
CA ALA A 20 -11.67 6.32 13.05
C ALA A 20 -11.05 4.97 13.44
N THR A 21 -11.66 4.25 14.39
CA THR A 21 -11.24 2.90 14.77
C THR A 21 -11.41 1.90 13.62
N HIS A 22 -12.50 1.99 12.85
CA HIS A 22 -12.72 1.12 11.69
C HIS A 22 -11.66 1.31 10.61
N VAL A 23 -11.26 2.55 10.35
CA VAL A 23 -10.17 2.86 9.41
C VAL A 23 -8.85 2.28 9.89
N ALA A 24 -8.48 2.56 11.15
CA ALA A 24 -7.25 2.06 11.73
C ALA A 24 -7.16 0.53 11.67
N ASN A 25 -8.25 -0.16 12.05
CA ASN A 25 -8.31 -1.62 12.00
C ASN A 25 -8.17 -2.16 10.57
N ALA A 26 -8.79 -1.51 9.57
CA ALA A 26 -8.65 -1.95 8.18
C ALA A 26 -7.19 -1.88 7.69
N VAL A 27 -6.44 -0.85 8.11
CA VAL A 27 -5.00 -0.71 7.81
C VAL A 27 -4.20 -1.81 8.53
N LEU A 28 -4.48 -2.05 9.82
CA LEU A 28 -3.84 -3.12 10.60
C LEU A 28 -4.10 -4.51 10.04
N ASP A 29 -5.28 -4.75 9.47
CA ASP A 29 -5.64 -6.00 8.80
C ASP A 29 -4.88 -6.20 7.47
N GLY A 30 -4.08 -5.22 7.04
CA GLY A 30 -3.26 -5.30 5.83
C GLY A 30 -4.00 -4.88 4.56
N THR A 31 -4.99 -3.99 4.68
CA THR A 31 -5.65 -3.39 3.51
C THR A 31 -4.67 -2.50 2.75
N HIS A 32 -4.50 -2.76 1.46
CA HIS A 32 -3.57 -2.00 0.60
C HIS A 32 -4.12 -0.64 0.15
N SER A 33 -5.44 -0.44 0.21
CA SER A 33 -6.08 0.82 -0.16
C SER A 33 -7.39 0.96 0.58
N VAL A 34 -7.59 2.15 1.12
CA VAL A 34 -8.86 2.62 1.64
C VAL A 34 -9.54 3.51 0.59
N MET A 35 -10.86 3.61 0.61
CA MET A 35 -11.63 4.35 -0.40
C MET A 35 -12.62 5.28 0.29
N LEU A 36 -12.64 6.53 -0.17
CA LEU A 36 -13.67 7.52 0.15
C LEU A 36 -14.65 7.59 -1.03
N SER A 37 -15.93 7.73 -0.75
CA SER A 37 -17.03 7.73 -1.72
C SER A 37 -17.83 9.02 -1.62
N GLY A 38 -19.00 8.99 -0.96
CA GLY A 38 -19.87 10.14 -0.78
C GLY A 38 -19.22 11.26 0.05
N GLU A 39 -18.27 10.89 0.91
CA GLU A 39 -17.51 11.79 1.76
C GLU A 39 -16.70 12.82 0.94
N THR A 40 -16.11 12.39 -0.18
CA THR A 40 -15.36 13.26 -1.09
C THR A 40 -16.19 13.79 -2.25
N ALA A 41 -17.22 13.06 -2.67
CA ALA A 41 -18.02 13.42 -3.86
C ALA A 41 -19.09 14.48 -3.56
N VAL A 42 -19.75 14.39 -2.40
CA VAL A 42 -20.88 15.26 -2.02
C VAL A 42 -20.74 15.84 -0.61
N GLY A 43 -19.67 15.51 0.13
CA GLY A 43 -19.44 15.97 1.49
C GLY A 43 -19.13 17.47 1.58
N ALA A 44 -19.47 18.07 2.72
CA ALA A 44 -19.18 19.47 2.99
C ALA A 44 -17.67 19.74 3.26
N TYR A 45 -16.90 18.71 3.60
CA TYR A 45 -15.49 18.81 4.01
C TYR A 45 -14.57 17.80 3.28
N PRO A 46 -14.49 17.82 1.94
CA PRO A 46 -13.76 16.80 1.18
C PRO A 46 -12.26 16.80 1.46
N GLU A 47 -11.63 17.98 1.57
CA GLU A 47 -10.20 18.12 1.85
C GLU A 47 -9.84 17.60 3.24
N ILE A 48 -10.58 18.03 4.26
CA ILE A 48 -10.39 17.61 5.66
C ILE A 48 -10.61 16.10 5.80
N THR A 49 -11.57 15.53 5.07
CA THR A 49 -11.81 14.08 5.06
C THR A 49 -10.60 13.31 4.56
N VAL A 50 -10.03 13.71 3.42
CA VAL A 50 -8.83 13.05 2.87
C VAL A 50 -7.65 13.18 3.82
N GLN A 51 -7.44 14.37 4.39
CA GLN A 51 -6.37 14.60 5.35
C GLN A 51 -6.54 13.73 6.60
N THR A 52 -7.75 13.69 7.19
CA THR A 52 -8.04 12.89 8.38
C THR A 52 -7.84 11.40 8.09
N MET A 53 -8.24 10.92 6.91
CA MET A 53 -8.03 9.54 6.49
C MET A 53 -6.54 9.19 6.38
N ALA A 54 -5.73 10.10 5.84
CA ALA A 54 -4.30 9.94 5.74
C ALA A 54 -3.64 9.92 7.13
N GLU A 55 -4.01 10.84 8.02
CA GLU A 55 -3.51 10.89 9.40
C GLU A 55 -3.80 9.60 10.18
N ILE A 56 -5.02 9.06 10.08
CA ILE A 56 -5.38 7.78 10.71
C ILE A 56 -4.57 6.63 10.13
N SER A 57 -4.37 6.62 8.80
CA SER A 57 -3.62 5.56 8.11
C SER A 57 -2.16 5.54 8.55
N VAL A 58 -1.51 6.70 8.59
CA VAL A 58 -0.12 6.84 9.06
C VAL A 58 0.00 6.41 10.53
N ALA A 59 -0.92 6.87 11.39
CA ALA A 59 -0.91 6.48 12.81
C ALA A 59 -1.13 4.97 13.00
N ALA A 60 -1.93 4.34 12.15
CA ALA A 60 -2.13 2.88 12.17
C ALA A 60 -0.87 2.14 11.68
N GLU A 61 -0.24 2.59 10.59
CA GLU A 61 1.00 2.01 10.06
C GLU A 61 2.15 2.05 11.08
N ASP A 62 2.29 3.15 11.82
CA ASP A 62 3.31 3.31 12.87
C ASP A 62 3.18 2.27 14.00
N SER A 63 1.97 1.72 14.21
CA SER A 63 1.73 0.71 15.23
C SER A 63 1.99 -0.73 14.74
N ILE A 64 2.28 -0.93 13.45
CA ILE A 64 2.52 -2.25 12.86
C ILE A 64 3.92 -2.76 13.20
N ASN A 65 4.00 -3.96 13.76
CA ASN A 65 5.27 -4.66 13.91
C ASN A 65 5.63 -5.38 12.59
N TYR A 66 6.30 -4.67 11.69
CA TYR A 66 6.73 -5.19 10.39
C TYR A 66 7.62 -6.44 10.49
N MET A 67 8.40 -6.60 11.56
CA MET A 67 9.24 -7.78 11.78
C MET A 67 8.42 -9.03 12.07
N GLN A 68 7.36 -8.91 12.87
CA GLN A 68 6.43 -10.01 13.11
C GLN A 68 5.60 -10.32 11.87
N LEU A 69 5.09 -9.28 11.18
CA LEU A 69 4.33 -9.42 9.95
C LEU A 69 5.11 -10.17 8.85
N LEU A 70 6.40 -9.83 8.69
CA LEU A 70 7.28 -10.52 7.74
C LEU A 70 7.40 -12.02 8.07
N LYS A 71 7.61 -12.37 9.35
CA LYS A 71 7.73 -13.78 9.78
C LYS A 71 6.46 -14.56 9.47
N THR A 72 5.29 -14.04 9.85
CA THR A 72 4.01 -14.68 9.57
C THR A 72 3.79 -14.88 8.06
N LYS A 73 4.19 -13.90 7.24
CA LYS A 73 4.10 -14.01 5.77
C LYS A 73 5.08 -15.01 5.17
N MET A 74 6.27 -15.15 5.75
CA MET A 74 7.25 -16.16 5.34
C MET A 74 6.78 -17.57 5.70
N GLU A 75 6.17 -17.75 6.88
CA GLU A 75 5.60 -19.02 7.32
C GLU A 75 4.39 -19.46 6.47
N ALA A 76 3.59 -18.49 6.00
CA ALA A 76 2.44 -18.75 5.13
C ALA A 76 2.81 -18.95 3.64
N ALA A 77 4.07 -18.79 3.26
CA ALA A 77 4.51 -18.92 1.87
C ALA A 77 4.60 -20.40 1.43
N PRO A 78 4.29 -20.70 0.16
CA PRO A 78 4.38 -22.08 -0.35
C PRO A 78 5.82 -22.58 -0.39
N MET A 79 6.02 -23.85 -0.03
CA MET A 79 7.32 -24.54 -0.12
C MET A 79 7.25 -25.68 -1.15
N PRO A 80 8.21 -25.80 -2.09
CA PRO A 80 9.35 -24.91 -2.30
C PRO A 80 8.96 -23.55 -2.89
N MET A 81 9.59 -22.49 -2.39
CA MET A 81 9.41 -21.14 -2.93
C MET A 81 9.98 -21.04 -4.35
N SER A 82 9.35 -20.23 -5.19
CA SER A 82 9.92 -19.87 -6.50
C SER A 82 11.20 -19.01 -6.32
N PRO A 83 12.14 -19.01 -7.28
CA PRO A 83 13.36 -18.20 -7.17
C PRO A 83 13.08 -16.71 -6.96
N LEU A 84 12.06 -16.16 -7.64
CA LEU A 84 11.67 -14.75 -7.50
C LEU A 84 11.08 -14.44 -6.11
N GLU A 85 10.31 -15.37 -5.54
CA GLU A 85 9.72 -15.23 -4.21
C GLU A 85 10.77 -15.35 -3.10
N SER A 86 11.75 -16.26 -3.28
CA SER A 86 12.91 -16.38 -2.40
C SER A 86 13.77 -15.10 -2.42
N LEU A 87 13.98 -14.50 -3.59
CA LEU A 87 14.65 -13.21 -3.69
C LEU A 87 13.84 -12.10 -3.02
N ALA A 88 12.53 -12.02 -3.27
CA ALA A 88 11.67 -10.98 -2.71
C ALA A 88 11.65 -11.01 -1.16
N SER A 89 11.47 -12.19 -0.57
CA SER A 89 11.52 -12.37 0.89
C SER A 89 12.88 -12.01 1.47
N SER A 90 13.97 -12.44 0.82
CA SER A 90 15.34 -12.15 1.26
C SER A 90 15.66 -10.65 1.21
N VAL A 91 15.20 -9.93 0.17
CA VAL A 91 15.37 -8.48 0.06
C VAL A 91 14.67 -7.76 1.21
N VAL A 92 13.42 -8.09 1.50
CA VAL A 92 12.68 -7.46 2.62
C VAL A 92 13.35 -7.78 3.96
N GLN A 93 13.80 -9.02 4.18
CA GLN A 93 14.55 -9.37 5.37
C GLN A 93 15.86 -8.56 5.49
N MET A 94 16.61 -8.44 4.40
CA MET A 94 17.88 -7.72 4.37
C MET A 94 17.68 -6.22 4.67
N THR A 95 16.59 -5.62 4.18
CA THR A 95 16.29 -4.20 4.43
C THR A 95 16.12 -3.88 5.91
N ASN A 96 15.56 -4.81 6.69
CA ASN A 96 15.46 -4.70 8.14
C ASN A 96 16.82 -4.86 8.83
N CYS A 97 17.68 -5.76 8.32
CA CYS A 97 19.01 -5.97 8.87
C CYS A 97 19.94 -4.77 8.67
N ILE A 98 19.93 -4.17 7.48
CA ILE A 98 20.81 -3.05 7.12
C ILE A 98 20.19 -1.68 7.39
N LYS A 99 18.91 -1.62 7.80
CA LYS A 99 18.11 -0.39 7.94
C LYS A 99 18.16 0.47 6.68
N ALA A 100 17.85 -0.14 5.54
CA ALA A 100 17.81 0.55 4.25
C ALA A 100 16.76 1.67 4.25
N VAL A 101 16.95 2.69 3.42
CA VAL A 101 15.99 3.81 3.30
C VAL A 101 14.90 3.50 2.27
N MET A 102 15.21 2.72 1.23
CA MET A 102 14.28 2.43 0.13
C MET A 102 14.68 1.14 -0.61
N ILE A 103 13.71 0.45 -1.21
CA ILE A 103 13.93 -0.68 -2.11
C ILE A 103 13.74 -0.22 -3.56
N LEU A 104 14.74 -0.44 -4.42
CA LEU A 104 14.62 -0.19 -5.86
C LEU A 104 14.39 -1.51 -6.59
N VAL A 105 13.30 -1.62 -7.35
CA VAL A 105 12.96 -2.81 -8.15
C VAL A 105 12.94 -2.44 -9.62
N LEU A 106 13.97 -2.85 -10.36
CA LEU A 106 13.98 -2.77 -11.82
C LEU A 106 13.33 -4.01 -12.42
N MET A 107 12.37 -3.81 -13.32
CA MET A 107 11.63 -4.92 -13.92
C MET A 107 11.15 -4.57 -15.32
N LYS A 108 11.03 -5.58 -16.17
CA LYS A 108 10.40 -5.46 -17.49
C LYS A 108 8.87 -5.60 -17.43
N GLY A 109 8.33 -6.08 -16.30
CA GLY A 109 6.89 -6.25 -16.07
C GLY A 109 6.51 -6.18 -14.59
N GLY A 110 5.22 -5.93 -14.31
CA GLY A 110 4.61 -5.65 -12.98
C GLY A 110 4.89 -6.62 -11.83
N SER A 111 5.33 -7.84 -12.14
CA SER A 111 5.21 -8.99 -11.25
C SER A 111 6.19 -8.98 -10.07
N THR A 112 7.41 -8.49 -10.27
CA THR A 112 8.46 -8.53 -9.23
C THR A 112 8.16 -7.53 -8.10
N ALA A 113 7.75 -6.30 -8.43
CA ALA A 113 7.38 -5.32 -7.41
C ALA A 113 6.19 -5.80 -6.57
N LYS A 114 5.23 -6.50 -7.19
CA LYS A 114 4.09 -7.10 -6.48
C LYS A 114 4.53 -8.19 -5.51
N LEU A 115 5.52 -9.02 -5.88
CA LEU A 115 6.08 -10.04 -4.98
C LEU A 115 6.80 -9.41 -3.78
N VAL A 116 7.56 -8.34 -3.98
CA VAL A 116 8.20 -7.60 -2.87
C VAL A 116 7.14 -6.97 -1.97
N ALA A 117 6.13 -6.30 -2.55
CA ALA A 117 5.04 -5.68 -1.80
C ALA A 117 4.22 -6.69 -0.98
N ARG A 118 4.11 -7.95 -1.45
CA ARG A 118 3.44 -9.03 -0.70
C ARG A 118 4.01 -9.20 0.70
N TYR A 119 5.32 -9.00 0.88
CA TYR A 119 6.00 -9.12 2.17
C TYR A 119 5.93 -7.85 3.04
N THR A 120 5.25 -6.79 2.58
CA THR A 120 5.01 -5.53 3.32
C THR A 120 6.26 -5.01 4.03
N PRO A 121 7.27 -4.54 3.29
CA PRO A 121 8.41 -3.87 3.91
C PRO A 121 7.96 -2.61 4.65
N SER A 122 8.70 -2.23 5.70
CA SER A 122 8.52 -0.98 6.44
C SER A 122 9.03 0.26 5.69
N ILE A 123 9.62 0.06 4.51
CA ILE A 123 10.27 1.10 3.72
C ILE A 123 9.65 1.19 2.33
N PRO A 124 9.70 2.37 1.69
CA PRO A 124 9.11 2.56 0.37
C PRO A 124 9.75 1.65 -0.69
N ILE A 125 8.92 1.19 -1.63
CA ILE A 125 9.34 0.44 -2.81
C ILE A 125 9.24 1.35 -4.04
N LEU A 126 10.37 1.64 -4.67
CA LEU A 126 10.43 2.32 -5.95
C LEU A 126 10.54 1.29 -7.07
N SER A 127 9.50 1.19 -7.89
CA SER A 127 9.48 0.31 -9.05
C SER A 127 9.80 1.08 -10.33
N VAL A 128 10.79 0.59 -11.07
CA VAL A 128 11.17 1.12 -12.39
C VAL A 128 10.84 0.08 -13.44
N VAL A 129 9.87 0.41 -14.30
CA VAL A 129 9.46 -0.45 -15.41
C VAL A 129 10.20 -0.01 -16.67
N ILE A 130 10.94 -0.94 -17.27
CA ILE A 130 11.59 -0.73 -18.58
C ILE A 130 10.64 -1.27 -19.65
N PRO A 131 9.97 -0.41 -20.45
CA PRO A 131 9.09 -0.89 -21.52
C PRO A 131 9.92 -1.56 -22.62
N GLU A 132 9.51 -2.76 -23.05
CA GLU A 132 9.92 -3.30 -24.34
C GLU A 132 9.05 -2.66 -25.41
N ILE A 133 9.66 -1.81 -26.25
CA ILE A 133 9.00 -1.19 -27.40
C ILE A 133 8.87 -2.26 -28.48
N THR A 134 7.82 -3.07 -28.40
CA THR A 134 7.37 -3.91 -29.53
C THR A 134 6.45 -3.04 -30.38
N THR A 135 6.78 -2.93 -31.66
CA THR A 135 6.26 -2.01 -32.67
C THR A 135 4.73 -1.77 -32.70
N LEU A 136 4.39 -0.52 -33.04
CA LEU A 136 3.10 0.08 -33.44
C LEU A 136 2.10 0.41 -32.30
N PHE A 137 1.85 1.73 -32.23
CA PHE A 137 0.85 2.48 -31.48
C PHE A 137 -0.40 1.72 -31.00
N GLU A 138 -0.26 0.98 -29.92
CA GLU A 138 -1.33 0.74 -28.95
C GLU A 138 -0.68 0.63 -27.57
N CYS A 139 -0.46 1.80 -26.94
CA CYS A 139 -0.21 1.83 -25.50
C CYS A 139 -1.53 1.50 -24.81
N SER A 140 -1.92 0.24 -24.81
CA SER A 140 -2.93 -0.26 -23.89
C SER A 140 -2.25 -0.39 -22.54
N CYS A 141 -2.32 0.67 -21.73
CA CYS A 141 -2.07 0.60 -20.30
C CYS A 141 -3.12 -0.35 -19.70
N SER A 142 -2.85 -1.65 -19.79
CA SER A 142 -3.65 -2.70 -19.16
C SER A 142 -3.39 -2.64 -17.66
N ASN A 143 -4.06 -1.68 -17.01
CA ASN A 143 -4.26 -1.56 -15.58
C ASN A 143 -3.02 -1.77 -14.67
N ALA A 144 -1.84 -1.35 -15.11
CA ALA A 144 -0.76 -0.99 -14.22
C ALA A 144 -0.79 0.52 -14.09
N ALA A 145 -1.61 1.02 -13.15
CA ALA A 145 -1.43 2.37 -12.65
C ALA A 145 0.07 2.51 -12.31
N PRO A 146 0.78 3.54 -12.81
CA PRO A 146 2.07 3.84 -12.23
C PRO A 146 1.77 4.05 -10.75
N ALA A 147 2.40 3.27 -9.88
CA ALA A 147 2.34 3.49 -8.44
C ALA A 147 3.04 4.83 -8.16
N ARG A 148 2.34 5.92 -8.47
CA ARG A 148 2.55 7.24 -7.92
C ARG A 148 2.05 7.14 -6.49
N HIS A 149 2.84 6.53 -5.62
CA HIS A 149 2.86 7.00 -4.25
C HIS A 149 3.51 8.38 -4.31
N GLY A 150 2.68 9.40 -4.51
CA GLY A 150 3.07 10.75 -4.17
C GLY A 150 3.38 10.75 -2.69
N LEU A 151 4.64 10.96 -2.33
CA LEU A 151 4.93 11.76 -1.14
C LEU A 151 4.20 13.09 -1.35
N VAL A 152 3.03 13.23 -0.75
CA VAL A 152 2.46 14.53 -0.42
C VAL A 152 2.68 14.65 1.07
N TYR A 153 3.54 15.60 1.45
CA TYR A 153 3.68 16.07 2.82
C TYR A 153 2.39 16.71 3.29
#